data_AF-A0ABD4QAA7-F1
#
_entry.id   AF-A0ABD4QAA7-F1
#
_cell.length_a   1.000
_cell.length_b   1.000
_cell.length_c   1.000
_cell.angle_alpha   90.00
_cell.angle_beta   90.00
_cell.angle_gamma   90.00
#
_symmetry.space_group_name_H-M   'P 1'
#
loop_
_entity.id
_entity.type
_entity.pdbx_description
1 polymer ?
#
loop_
_entity_poly.entity_id
_entity_poly.type
_entity_poly.pdbx_seq_one_letter_code
_entity_poly.pdbx_strand_id
1 'polypeptide(L)'
;QGNILAEEKTERTQVADPVASALLTNMMQSVFERGGTGYRVANILNRPVAGKTGSTDYDAWLSGFTPQLVSTVWVGYDQNRKVD
;
A
#
# COMPACT_ATOMS: atom_id res chain seq x y z
N GLN A 1 -13.75 37.60 18.01
CA GLN A 1 -12.39 37.03 17.91
C GLN A 1 -12.52 35.52 18.04
N GLY A 2 -11.86 34.74 17.19
CA GLY A 2 -11.94 33.28 17.20
C GLY A 2 -10.80 32.67 18.01
N ASN A 3 -11.08 31.61 18.76
CA ASN A 3 -10.08 30.82 19.48
C ASN A 3 -9.69 29.61 18.63
N ILE A 4 -8.38 29.33 18.52
CA ILE A 4 -7.89 28.08 17.93
C ILE A 4 -8.18 26.96 18.93
N LEU A 5 -8.99 25.97 18.53
CA LEU A 5 -9.36 24.82 19.37
C LEU A 5 -8.40 23.63 19.18
N ALA A 6 -7.81 23.51 17.99
CA ALA A 6 -6.82 22.50 17.67
C ALA A 6 -5.93 23.01 16.53
N GLU A 7 -4.65 22.69 16.63
CA GLU A 7 -3.65 22.87 15.59
C GLU A 7 -2.98 21.52 15.37
N GLU A 8 -2.97 21.03 14.13
CA GLU A 8 -2.23 19.81 13.79
C GLU A 8 -0.78 20.22 13.55
N LYS A 9 0.13 19.61 14.31
CA LYS A 9 1.57 19.72 14.09
C LYS A 9 2.06 18.39 13.55
N THR A 10 2.37 18.37 12.26
CA THR A 10 2.94 17.18 11.64
C THR A 10 4.40 17.02 12.04
N GLU A 11 4.69 16.10 12.96
CA GLU A 11 6.06 15.65 13.26
C GLU A 11 6.48 14.53 12.30
N ARG A 12 7.68 14.61 11.74
CA ARG A 12 8.21 13.58 10.81
C ARG A 12 9.50 12.99 11.34
N THR A 13 9.50 11.66 11.51
CA THR A 13 10.67 10.90 11.95
C THR A 13 11.11 9.94 10.85
N GLN A 14 12.40 9.93 10.53
CA GLN A 14 12.96 8.91 9.64
C GLN A 14 13.12 7.59 10.40
N VAL A 15 12.36 6.57 9.98
CA VAL A 15 12.34 5.24 10.63
C VAL A 15 13.11 4.17 9.86
N ALA A 16 13.52 4.46 8.63
CA ALA A 16 14.21 3.52 7.75
C ALA A 16 15.34 4.21 6.97
N ASP A 17 16.33 3.42 6.55
CA ASP A 17 17.40 3.90 5.67
C ASP A 17 16.83 4.26 4.28
N PRO A 18 17.11 5.46 3.73
CA PRO A 18 16.56 5.90 2.45
C PRO A 18 17.01 5.04 1.26
N VAL A 19 18.24 4.53 1.28
CA VAL A 19 18.79 3.70 0.20
C VAL A 19 18.10 2.33 0.19
N ALA A 20 17.99 1.69 1.36
CA ALA A 20 17.25 0.45 1.52
C ALA A 20 15.78 0.61 1.12
N SER A 21 15.16 1.74 1.49
CA SER A 21 13.75 2.04 1.15
C SER A 21 13.54 2.22 -0.35
N ALA A 22 14.49 2.85 -1.05
CA ALA A 22 14.45 3.00 -2.50
C ALA A 22 14.58 1.65 -3.22
N LEU A 23 15.51 0.80 -2.78
CA LEU A 23 15.67 -0.55 -3.31
C LEU A 23 14.42 -1.40 -3.07
N LEU A 24 13.84 -1.33 -1.87
CA LEU A 24 12.59 -2.03 -1.55
C LEU A 24 11.43 -1.54 -2.42
N THR A 25 11.34 -0.22 -2.66
CA THR A 25 10.34 0.35 -3.56
C THR A 25 10.48 -0.22 -4.98
N ASN A 26 11.70 -0.31 -5.52
CA ASN A 26 11.93 -0.92 -6.82
C ASN A 26 11.50 -2.39 -6.86
N MET A 27 11.85 -3.19 -5.84
CA MET A 27 11.41 -4.58 -5.75
C MET A 27 9.88 -4.71 -5.69
N MET A 28 9.20 -3.78 -5.01
CA MET A 28 7.74 -3.76 -4.90
C MET A 28 7.03 -3.27 -6.17
N GLN A 29 7.73 -2.61 -7.10
CA GLN A 29 7.16 -2.32 -8.43
C GLN A 29 7.00 -3.61 -9.25
N SER A 30 7.94 -4.55 -9.13
CA SER A 30 7.89 -5.85 -9.81
C SER A 30 6.70 -6.74 -9.41
N VAL A 31 6.01 -6.43 -8.31
CA VAL A 31 4.73 -7.10 -7.96
C VAL A 31 3.68 -6.91 -9.04
N PHE A 32 3.71 -5.81 -9.78
CA PHE A 32 2.79 -5.50 -10.86
C PHE A 32 3.35 -5.85 -12.25
N GLU A 33 4.59 -6.33 -12.34
CA GLU A 33 5.18 -6.80 -13.59
C GLU A 33 4.69 -8.21 -13.95
N ARG A 34 4.96 -8.65 -15.18
CA ARG A 34 4.55 -9.98 -15.64
C ARG A 34 5.16 -11.07 -14.75
N GLY A 35 4.29 -11.89 -14.15
CA GLY A 35 4.69 -12.93 -13.20
C GLY A 35 4.64 -12.50 -11.73
N GLY A 36 4.42 -11.21 -11.46
CA GLY A 36 4.17 -10.69 -10.12
C GLY A 36 2.74 -11.00 -9.63
N THR A 37 2.56 -11.02 -8.31
CA THR A 37 1.28 -11.38 -7.67
C THR A 37 0.17 -10.34 -7.90
N GLY A 38 0.52 -9.10 -8.21
CA GLY A 38 -0.39 -8.00 -8.54
C GLY A 38 -0.57 -7.77 -10.04
N TYR A 39 0.04 -8.59 -10.92
CA TYR A 39 0.05 -8.37 -12.37
C TYR A 39 -1.35 -8.17 -12.99
N ARG A 40 -2.36 -8.85 -12.44
CA ARG A 40 -3.74 -8.82 -12.95
C ARG A 40 -4.37 -7.42 -12.98
N VAL A 41 -3.89 -6.49 -12.16
CA VAL A 41 -4.38 -5.11 -12.11
C VAL A 41 -3.43 -4.11 -12.76
N ALA A 42 -2.29 -4.55 -13.30
CA ALA A 42 -1.27 -3.65 -13.84
C ALA A 42 -1.79 -2.78 -14.99
N ASN A 43 -2.72 -3.30 -15.80
CA ASN A 43 -3.28 -2.61 -16.95
C ASN A 43 -4.22 -1.43 -16.60
N ILE A 44 -4.71 -1.35 -15.36
CA ILE A 44 -5.55 -0.24 -14.88
C ILE A 44 -4.75 0.80 -14.09
N LEU A 45 -3.47 0.55 -13.82
CA LEU A 45 -2.59 1.43 -13.06
C LEU A 45 -1.81 2.34 -14.02
N ASN A 46 -2.27 3.57 -14.19
CA ASN A 46 -1.67 4.55 -15.11
C ASN A 46 -0.58 5.42 -14.48
N ARG A 47 -0.04 5.03 -13.31
CA ARG A 47 0.97 5.78 -12.55
C ARG A 47 2.03 4.82 -12.00
N PRO A 48 3.26 5.29 -11.76
CA PRO A 48 4.26 4.49 -11.04
C PRO A 48 3.70 4.04 -9.69
N VAL A 49 3.69 2.73 -9.48
CA VAL A 49 3.05 2.09 -8.33
C VAL A 49 3.95 0.99 -7.80
N ALA A 50 4.14 1.01 -6.48
CA ALA A 50 4.81 -0.06 -5.74
C ALA A 50 3.83 -0.60 -4.70
N GLY A 51 3.90 -1.88 -4.39
CA GLY A 51 2.97 -2.48 -3.44
C GLY A 51 3.23 -3.94 -3.20
N LYS A 52 2.37 -4.54 -2.37
CA LYS A 52 2.47 -5.94 -2.00
C LYS A 52 1.08 -6.54 -1.78
N THR A 53 0.86 -7.72 -2.34
CA THR A 53 -0.31 -8.54 -2.05
C THR A 53 -0.09 -9.34 -0.77
N GLY A 54 -1.15 -9.57 -0.02
CA GLY A 54 -1.21 -10.56 1.05
C GLY A 54 -2.52 -11.35 0.99
N SER A 55 -2.44 -12.59 1.46
CA SER A 55 -3.54 -13.54 1.42
C SER A 55 -3.44 -14.48 2.62
N THR A 56 -4.57 -14.75 3.24
CA THR A 56 -4.79 -15.89 4.14
C THR A 56 -5.95 -16.72 3.56
N ASP A 57 -6.35 -17.79 4.25
CA ASP A 57 -7.58 -18.51 3.90
C ASP A 57 -8.85 -17.64 4.02
N TYR A 58 -8.80 -16.50 4.72
CA TYR A 58 -9.97 -15.68 5.11
C TYR A 58 -9.91 -14.24 4.62
N ASP A 59 -8.73 -13.78 4.22
CA ASP A 59 -8.47 -12.38 3.94
C ASP A 59 -7.62 -12.25 2.68
N ALA A 60 -7.89 -11.22 1.89
CA ALA A 60 -6.97 -10.75 0.88
C ALA A 60 -6.78 -9.25 1.03
N TRP A 61 -5.56 -8.78 0.78
CA TRP A 61 -5.27 -7.36 0.76
C TRP A 61 -4.21 -6.98 -0.25
N LEU A 62 -4.26 -5.73 -0.65
CA LEU A 62 -3.22 -5.05 -1.40
C LEU A 62 -2.92 -3.73 -0.71
N SER A 63 -1.68 -3.58 -0.25
CA SER A 63 -1.13 -2.28 0.13
C SER A 63 -0.28 -1.76 -1.02
N GLY A 64 -0.59 -0.56 -1.50
CA GLY A 64 0.11 0.05 -2.63
C GLY A 64 0.26 1.54 -2.44
N PHE A 65 1.29 2.11 -3.07
CA PHE A 65 1.55 3.53 -3.02
C PHE A 65 2.12 4.07 -4.32
N THR A 66 1.86 5.35 -4.53
CA THR A 66 2.51 6.25 -5.49
C THR A 66 3.40 7.23 -4.70
N PRO A 67 4.23 8.07 -5.35
CA PRO A 67 5.04 9.05 -4.62
C PRO A 67 4.24 10.03 -3.73
N GLN A 68 2.93 10.19 -3.99
CA GLN A 68 2.07 11.16 -3.29
C GLN A 68 1.05 10.53 -2.35
N LEU A 69 0.70 9.26 -2.54
CA LEU A 69 -0.42 8.62 -1.84
C LEU A 69 -0.12 7.17 -1.52
N VAL A 70 -0.54 6.72 -0.35
CA VAL A 70 -0.60 5.32 0.07
C VAL A 70 -2.05 4.91 0.24
N SER A 71 -2.39 3.69 -0.16
CA SER A 71 -3.70 3.09 0.05
C SER A 71 -3.57 1.61 0.37
N THR A 72 -4.43 1.12 1.24
CA THR A 72 -4.58 -0.30 1.52
C THR A 72 -6.03 -0.68 1.29
N VAL A 73 -6.26 -1.74 0.52
CA VAL A 73 -7.57 -2.35 0.35
C VAL A 73 -7.51 -3.73 0.96
N TRP A 74 -8.43 -4.02 1.85
CA TRP A 74 -8.67 -5.34 2.43
C TRP A 74 -10.04 -5.84 2.00
N VAL A 75 -10.14 -7.13 1.74
CA VAL A 75 -11.38 -7.85 1.49
C VAL A 75 -11.41 -9.12 2.34
N GLY A 76 -12.55 -9.39 2.93
CA GLY A 76 -12.82 -10.54 3.77
C GLY A 76 -14.29 -10.57 4.19
N TYR A 77 -14.66 -11.55 5.00
CA TYR A 77 -16.03 -11.70 5.49
C TYR A 77 -16.10 -11.42 7.00
N ASP A 78 -17.08 -10.62 7.43
CA ASP A 78 -17.30 -10.34 8.85
C ASP A 78 -17.49 -11.61 9.70
N GLN A 79 -18.08 -12.67 9.12
CA GLN A 79 -18.35 -13.94 9.80
C GLN A 79 -17.23 -14.98 9.66
N ASN A 80 -15.98 -14.54 9.47
CA ASN A 80 -14.77 -15.39 9.38
C ASN A 80 -14.94 -16.59 8.43
N ARG A 81 -15.58 -16.35 7.29
CA ARG A 81 -15.70 -17.33 6.21
C ARG A 81 -14.46 -17.25 5.33
N LYS A 82 -14.04 -18.38 4.78
CA LYS A 82 -12.93 -18.41 3.83
C LYS A 82 -13.22 -17.55 2.60
N VAL A 83 -12.17 -16.91 2.10
CA VAL A 83 -12.17 -16.23 0.80
C VAL A 83 -11.72 -17.27 -0.23
N ASP A 84 -12.68 -17.79 -0.99
CA ASP A 84 -12.44 -18.74 -2.09
C ASP A 84 -11.80 -18.06 -3.31
#